data_AF-A0A1A5CYQ8-F1
#
_entry.id   AF-A0A1A5CYQ8-F1
#
_cell.length_a   1.000
_cell.length_b   1.000
_cell.length_c   1.000
_cell.angle_alpha   90.00
_cell.angle_beta   90.00
_cell.angle_gamma   90.00
#
_symmetry.space_group_name_H-M   'P 1'
#
loop_
_entity.id
_entity.type
_entity.pdbx_description
1 polymer ?
#
loop_
_entity_poly.entity_id
_entity_poly.type
_entity_poly.pdbx_seq_one_letter_code
_entity_poly.pdbx_strand_id
1 'polypeptide(L)'
;MRRFLISLLLACSALLPSLGQATPDVLRVASGHQPMAALEALADQYQLQTGNKVLLIEGDSAELARDIGQGMAFDLFFADDGAHSVQALHTRGRGEAPLPYACAPQPQYYQVLVEGPRRELAERFFSYLKAHPEALAKAGFQFSACGN
;
A
#
# COMPACT_ATOMS: atom_id res chain seq x y z
N MET A 1 46.49 14.18 34.99
CA MET A 1 46.10 12.97 34.22
C MET A 1 44.58 12.72 34.18
N ARG A 2 43.80 13.11 35.21
CA ARG A 2 42.33 12.92 35.28
C ARG A 2 41.49 13.73 34.25
N ARG A 3 42.04 14.81 33.67
CA ARG A 3 41.37 15.64 32.64
C ARG A 3 41.44 15.06 31.22
N PHE A 4 42.47 14.27 30.92
CA PHE A 4 42.64 13.63 29.61
C PHE A 4 41.70 12.44 29.39
N LEU A 5 41.33 11.74 30.47
CA LEU A 5 40.36 10.64 30.42
C LEU A 5 38.95 11.11 30.04
N ILE A 6 38.57 12.34 30.42
CA ILE A 6 37.24 12.89 30.14
C ILE A 6 37.09 13.27 28.66
N SER A 7 38.15 13.78 28.04
CA SER A 7 38.14 14.11 26.61
C SER A 7 38.11 12.88 25.70
N LEU A 8 38.67 11.74 26.13
CA LEU A 8 38.63 10.50 25.36
C LEU A 8 37.23 9.84 25.38
N LEU A 9 36.48 10.01 26.46
CA LEU A 9 35.11 9.49 26.60
C LEU A 9 34.08 10.24 25.74
N LEU A 10 34.28 11.54 25.48
CA LEU A 10 33.39 12.30 24.58
C LEU A 10 33.59 11.99 23.09
N ALA A 11 34.78 11.53 22.68
CA ALA A 11 35.08 11.24 21.28
C ALA A 11 34.46 9.92 20.78
N CYS A 12 34.21 8.95 21.68
CA CYS A 12 33.60 7.67 21.32
C CYS A 12 32.07 7.72 21.13
N SER A 13 31.39 8.77 21.62
CA SER A 13 29.93 8.88 21.48
C SER A 13 29.46 9.31 20.10
N ALA A 14 30.37 9.76 19.22
CA ALA A 14 30.05 10.27 17.88
C ALA A 14 30.03 9.18 16.78
N LEU A 15 30.30 7.92 17.13
CA LEU A 15 30.34 6.79 16.18
C LEU A 15 29.14 5.84 16.35
N LEU A 16 28.03 6.30 16.90
CA LEU A 16 26.79 5.54 16.79
C LEU A 16 26.33 5.63 15.33
N PRO A 17 26.39 4.53 14.53
CA PRO A 17 25.68 4.54 13.27
C PRO A 17 24.23 4.79 13.63
N SER A 18 23.64 5.84 13.05
CA SER A 18 22.19 5.94 12.97
C SER A 18 21.73 4.77 12.10
N LEU A 19 21.63 3.59 12.70
CA LEU A 19 20.66 2.59 12.30
C LEU A 19 19.33 3.27 12.56
N GLY A 20 18.91 4.11 11.61
CA GLY A 20 17.54 4.55 11.51
C GLY A 20 16.76 3.27 11.43
N GLN A 21 16.21 2.85 12.57
CA GLN A 21 15.21 1.83 12.61
C GLN A 21 14.05 2.44 11.84
N ALA A 22 14.02 2.18 10.53
CA ALA A 22 12.81 2.33 9.76
C ALA A 22 11.82 1.42 10.47
N THR A 23 11.01 2.00 11.37
CA THR A 23 9.79 1.38 11.83
C THR A 23 9.10 0.88 10.57
N PRO A 24 8.78 -0.43 10.44
CA PRO A 24 8.23 -0.96 9.21
C PRO A 24 7.03 -0.11 8.85
N ASP A 25 7.15 0.64 7.75
CA ASP A 25 6.11 1.55 7.33
C ASP A 25 4.88 0.70 7.02
N VAL A 26 3.84 0.87 7.82
CA VAL A 26 2.58 0.17 7.63
C VAL A 26 1.88 0.81 6.43
N LEU A 27 1.71 0.02 5.38
CA LEU A 27 0.94 0.38 4.19
C LEU A 27 -0.55 0.21 4.50
N ARG A 28 -1.31 1.30 4.48
CA ARG A 28 -2.74 1.32 4.77
C ARG A 28 -3.51 1.18 3.47
N VAL A 29 -4.28 0.12 3.35
CA VAL A 29 -4.99 -0.23 2.13
C VAL A 29 -6.47 -0.28 2.43
N ALA A 30 -7.23 0.62 1.79
CA ALA A 30 -8.68 0.51 1.72
C ALA A 30 -9.04 -0.55 0.67
N SER A 31 -9.98 -1.43 0.99
CA SER A 31 -10.42 -2.51 0.11
C SER A 31 -11.93 -2.59 0.11
N GLY A 32 -12.52 -2.63 -1.08
CA GLY A 32 -13.86 -3.16 -1.28
C GLY A 32 -13.96 -4.60 -0.78
N HIS A 33 -15.19 -5.09 -0.64
CA HIS A 33 -15.48 -6.44 -0.14
C HIS A 33 -14.91 -7.52 -1.05
N GLN A 34 -15.10 -7.40 -2.36
CA GLN A 34 -14.71 -8.47 -3.28
C GLN A 34 -13.20 -8.77 -3.31
N PRO A 35 -12.28 -7.77 -3.37
CA PRO A 35 -10.84 -8.04 -3.36
C PRO A 35 -10.28 -8.51 -2.01
N MET A 36 -11.01 -8.38 -0.90
CA MET A 36 -10.45 -8.54 0.44
C MET A 36 -9.78 -9.90 0.66
N ALA A 37 -10.47 -10.99 0.34
CA ALA A 37 -9.93 -12.34 0.55
C ALA A 37 -8.62 -12.59 -0.23
N ALA A 38 -8.47 -11.99 -1.41
CA ALA A 38 -7.23 -12.08 -2.18
C ALA A 38 -6.11 -11.24 -1.54
N LEU A 39 -6.45 -10.03 -1.11
CA LEU A 39 -5.52 -9.08 -0.50
C LEU A 39 -5.00 -9.58 0.85
N GLU A 40 -5.83 -10.22 1.67
CA GLU A 40 -5.43 -10.81 2.97
C GLU A 40 -4.34 -11.87 2.76
N ALA A 41 -4.62 -12.85 1.90
CA ALA A 41 -3.67 -13.92 1.61
C ALA A 41 -2.35 -13.39 1.03
N LEU A 42 -2.41 -12.30 0.27
CA LEU A 42 -1.24 -11.65 -0.32
C LEU A 42 -0.47 -10.80 0.68
N ALA A 43 -1.17 -10.07 1.56
CA ALA A 43 -0.59 -9.24 2.61
C ALA A 43 0.23 -10.09 3.60
N ASP A 44 -0.29 -11.24 4.01
CA ASP A 44 0.42 -12.18 4.88
C ASP A 44 1.73 -12.66 4.23
N GLN A 45 1.67 -13.09 2.97
CA GLN A 45 2.84 -13.54 2.22
C GLN A 45 3.86 -12.41 2.02
N TYR A 46 3.38 -11.22 1.66
CA TYR A 46 4.22 -10.03 1.50
C TYR A 46 4.95 -9.66 2.79
N GLN A 47 4.26 -9.72 3.93
CA GLN A 47 4.87 -9.46 5.22
C GLN A 47 5.93 -10.50 5.59
N LEU A 48 5.65 -11.80 5.36
CA LEU A 48 6.62 -12.87 5.63
C LEU A 48 7.88 -12.74 4.78
N GLN A 49 7.74 -12.32 3.51
CA GLN A 49 8.86 -12.26 2.58
C GLN A 49 9.65 -10.95 2.65
N THR A 50 9.00 -9.82 2.95
CA THR A 50 9.63 -8.49 2.89
C THR A 50 9.81 -7.83 4.25
N GLY A 51 9.10 -8.30 5.28
CA GLY A 51 9.02 -7.63 6.59
C GLY A 51 8.14 -6.38 6.62
N ASN A 52 7.64 -5.91 5.47
CA ASN A 52 6.74 -4.76 5.39
C ASN A 52 5.31 -5.17 5.76
N LYS A 53 4.65 -4.33 6.56
CA LYS A 53 3.28 -4.60 7.04
C LYS A 53 2.25 -3.95 6.13
N VAL A 54 1.15 -4.64 5.89
CA VAL A 54 -0.02 -4.12 5.19
C VAL A 54 -1.19 -4.16 6.15
N LEU A 55 -1.80 -3.01 6.41
CA LEU A 55 -3.04 -2.89 7.16
C LEU A 55 -4.18 -2.79 6.14
N LEU A 56 -4.98 -3.85 6.04
CA LEU A 56 -6.18 -3.89 5.20
C LEU A 56 -7.38 -3.37 5.99
N ILE A 57 -8.17 -2.49 5.37
CA ILE A 57 -9.43 -1.97 5.92
C ILE A 57 -10.51 -2.28 4.89
N GLU A 58 -11.46 -3.13 5.25
CA GLU A 58 -12.62 -3.45 4.42
C GLU A 58 -13.71 -2.39 4.56
N GLY A 59 -14.47 -2.16 3.48
CA GLY A 59 -15.71 -1.39 3.53
C GLY A 59 -16.39 -1.32 2.16
N ASP A 60 -17.57 -0.69 2.14
CA ASP A 60 -18.22 -0.32 0.88
C ASP A 60 -17.37 0.69 0.11
N SER A 61 -17.18 0.48 -1.19
CA SER A 61 -16.30 1.31 -2.02
C SER A 61 -16.70 2.80 -2.01
N ALA A 62 -18.01 3.11 -2.02
CA ALA A 62 -18.49 4.49 -2.01
C ALA A 62 -18.30 5.15 -0.64
N GLU A 63 -18.49 4.41 0.45
CA GLU A 63 -18.20 4.88 1.81
C GLU A 63 -16.71 5.14 2.03
N LEU A 64 -15.85 4.20 1.63
CA LEU A 64 -14.39 4.36 1.69
C LEU A 64 -13.94 5.57 0.86
N ALA A 65 -14.48 5.76 -0.34
CA ALA A 65 -14.17 6.92 -1.18
C ALA A 65 -14.63 8.24 -0.55
N ARG A 66 -15.78 8.25 0.15
CA ARG A 66 -16.23 9.42 0.93
C ARG A 66 -15.24 9.75 2.04
N ASP A 67 -14.81 8.76 2.81
CA ASP A 67 -13.88 8.94 3.93
C ASP A 67 -12.48 9.38 3.44
N ILE A 68 -11.97 8.77 2.36
CA ILE A 68 -10.75 9.21 1.68
C ILE A 68 -10.88 10.67 1.21
N GLY A 69 -12.00 11.02 0.59
CA GLY A 69 -12.28 12.39 0.15
C GLY A 69 -12.23 13.40 1.30
N GLN A 70 -12.70 13.01 2.48
CA GLN A 70 -12.69 13.78 3.72
C GLN A 70 -11.31 13.82 4.41
N GLY A 71 -10.31 13.12 3.89
CA GLY A 71 -8.93 13.17 4.38
C GLY A 71 -8.54 11.99 5.26
N MET A 72 -9.31 10.91 5.28
CA MET A 72 -8.87 9.67 5.91
C MET A 72 -7.60 9.14 5.22
N ALA A 73 -6.59 8.82 6.01
CA ALA A 73 -5.26 8.54 5.51
C ALA A 73 -5.10 7.06 5.11
N PHE A 74 -5.22 6.80 3.82
CA PHE A 74 -4.88 5.54 3.15
C PHE A 74 -3.77 5.77 2.10
N ASP A 75 -3.01 4.73 1.82
CA ASP A 75 -1.95 4.74 0.81
C ASP A 75 -2.41 4.16 -0.53
N LEU A 76 -3.25 3.12 -0.47
CA LEU A 76 -3.86 2.45 -1.61
C LEU A 76 -5.36 2.29 -1.37
N PHE A 77 -6.13 2.30 -2.46
CA PHE A 77 -7.53 1.95 -2.45
C PHE A 77 -7.85 0.99 -3.59
N PHE A 78 -8.37 -0.20 -3.27
CA PHE A 78 -8.88 -1.19 -4.21
C PHE A 78 -10.40 -1.16 -4.18
N ALA A 79 -11.02 -0.60 -5.21
CA ALA A 79 -12.47 -0.53 -5.31
C ALA A 79 -13.02 -1.80 -5.98
N ASP A 80 -14.24 -2.19 -5.60
CA ASP A 80 -15.00 -3.28 -6.20
C ASP A 80 -16.25 -2.83 -6.95
N ASP A 81 -16.46 -1.51 -7.07
CA ASP A 81 -17.54 -0.85 -7.80
C ASP A 81 -17.15 -0.46 -9.24
N GLY A 82 -16.19 -1.17 -9.83
CA GLY A 82 -15.58 -0.79 -11.10
C GLY A 82 -14.67 0.43 -10.95
N ALA A 83 -14.78 1.40 -11.86
CA ALA A 83 -13.95 2.61 -11.83
C ALA A 83 -14.60 3.78 -11.07
N HIS A 84 -15.85 3.63 -10.58
CA HIS A 84 -16.66 4.77 -10.15
C HIS A 84 -16.04 5.54 -8.97
N SER A 85 -15.74 4.85 -7.87
CA SER A 85 -15.22 5.48 -6.66
C SER A 85 -13.81 6.06 -6.84
N VAL A 86 -12.91 5.29 -7.46
CA VAL A 86 -11.53 5.73 -7.73
C VAL A 86 -11.48 6.88 -8.74
N GLN A 87 -12.34 6.90 -9.78
CA GLN A 87 -12.40 8.01 -10.73
C GLN A 87 -12.99 9.27 -10.07
N ALA A 88 -13.98 9.12 -9.19
CA ALA A 88 -14.53 10.24 -8.44
C ALA A 88 -13.49 10.89 -7.51
N LEU A 89 -12.60 10.09 -6.90
CA LEU A 89 -11.46 10.61 -6.13
C LEU A 89 -10.45 11.33 -7.03
N HIS A 90 -10.03 10.70 -8.11
CA HIS A 90 -9.05 11.28 -9.04
C HIS A 90 -9.50 12.63 -9.60
N THR A 91 -10.76 12.73 -10.05
CA THR A 91 -11.33 13.99 -10.58
C THR A 91 -11.39 15.12 -9.56
N ARG A 92 -11.37 14.80 -8.26
CA ARG A 92 -11.28 15.77 -7.15
C ARG A 92 -9.83 16.07 -6.75
N GLY A 93 -8.84 15.61 -7.50
CA GLY A 93 -7.43 15.77 -7.19
C GLY A 93 -6.97 14.91 -6.02
N ARG A 94 -7.66 13.81 -5.73
CA ARG A 94 -7.28 12.84 -4.69
C ARG A 94 -6.73 11.58 -5.36
N GLY A 95 -5.43 11.34 -5.18
CA GLY A 95 -4.74 10.18 -5.71
C GLY A 95 -4.45 10.24 -7.21
N GLU A 96 -3.63 9.28 -7.65
CA GLU A 96 -3.21 9.12 -9.03
C GLU A 96 -4.35 8.66 -9.95
N ALA A 97 -4.10 8.58 -11.25
CA ALA A 97 -5.05 8.02 -12.20
C ALA A 97 -5.35 6.56 -11.83
N PRO A 98 -6.62 6.13 -11.78
CA PRO A 98 -6.96 4.75 -11.46
C PRO A 98 -6.39 3.78 -12.48
N LEU A 99 -5.92 2.62 -12.01
CA LEU A 99 -5.37 1.57 -12.85
C LEU A 99 -6.12 0.26 -12.59
N PRO A 100 -6.32 -0.58 -13.61
CA PRO A 100 -6.96 -1.87 -13.40
C PRO A 100 -6.03 -2.83 -12.65
N TYR A 101 -6.58 -3.58 -11.69
CA TYR A 101 -5.89 -4.70 -11.03
C TYR A 101 -6.49 -6.07 -11.39
N ALA A 102 -7.70 -6.10 -11.98
CA ALA A 102 -8.33 -7.32 -12.48
C ALA A 102 -9.24 -6.96 -13.65
N CYS A 103 -9.44 -7.91 -14.57
CA CYS A 103 -10.20 -7.67 -15.82
C CYS A 103 -11.44 -8.54 -15.96
N ALA A 104 -11.47 -9.70 -15.30
CA ALA A 104 -12.62 -10.59 -15.27
C ALA A 104 -13.00 -10.89 -13.81
N PRO A 105 -14.31 -11.07 -13.50
CA PRO A 105 -15.46 -11.06 -14.42
C PRO A 105 -15.82 -9.67 -14.97
N GLN A 106 -15.34 -8.60 -14.33
CA GLN A 106 -15.42 -7.22 -14.81
C GLN A 106 -14.13 -6.47 -14.42
N PRO A 107 -13.76 -5.38 -15.13
CA PRO A 107 -12.60 -4.58 -14.74
C PRO A 107 -12.77 -3.98 -13.35
N GLN A 108 -11.80 -4.25 -12.48
CA GLN A 108 -11.71 -3.68 -11.14
C GLN A 108 -10.45 -2.84 -11.03
N TYR A 109 -10.54 -1.76 -10.23
CA TYR A 109 -9.56 -0.69 -10.26
C TYR A 109 -9.00 -0.40 -8.87
N TYR A 110 -7.73 -0.01 -8.86
CA TYR A 110 -7.08 0.49 -7.67
C TYR A 110 -6.55 1.90 -7.94
N GLN A 111 -6.23 2.60 -6.86
CA GLN A 111 -5.68 3.94 -6.89
C GLN A 111 -4.58 4.09 -5.83
N VAL A 112 -3.47 4.73 -6.21
CA VAL A 112 -2.44 5.20 -5.27
C VAL A 112 -2.86 6.57 -4.74
N LEU A 113 -2.91 6.72 -3.42
CA LEU A 113 -3.47 7.90 -2.75
C LEU A 113 -2.40 8.84 -2.17
N VAL A 114 -1.14 8.41 -2.17
CA VAL A 114 -0.01 9.08 -1.50
C VAL A 114 1.13 9.38 -2.45
N GLU A 115 1.89 10.42 -2.11
CA GLU A 115 3.08 10.87 -2.85
C GLU A 115 4.38 10.53 -2.10
N GLY A 116 5.52 10.81 -2.74
CA GLY A 116 6.84 10.70 -2.11
C GLY A 116 7.21 9.27 -1.69
N PRO A 117 7.94 9.07 -0.58
CA PRO A 117 8.41 7.74 -0.16
C PRO A 117 7.29 6.72 0.10
N ARG A 118 6.10 7.17 0.52
CA ARG A 118 4.95 6.28 0.75
C ARG A 118 4.36 5.75 -0.56
N ARG A 119 4.45 6.53 -1.64
CA ARG A 119 4.10 6.10 -3.01
C ARG A 119 4.92 4.88 -3.41
N GLU A 120 6.21 4.85 -3.10
CA GLU A 120 7.07 3.70 -3.42
C GLU A 120 6.65 2.43 -2.67
N LEU A 121 6.17 2.56 -1.42
CA LEU A 121 5.66 1.41 -0.67
C LEU A 121 4.38 0.85 -1.32
N ALA A 122 3.49 1.74 -1.74
CA ALA A 122 2.29 1.38 -2.49
C ALA A 122 2.63 0.68 -3.82
N GLU A 123 3.57 1.22 -4.59
CA GLU A 123 4.05 0.64 -5.85
C GLU A 123 4.72 -0.73 -5.66
N ARG A 124 5.50 -0.91 -4.58
CA ARG A 124 6.13 -2.20 -4.25
C ARG A 124 5.08 -3.26 -3.94
N PHE A 125 4.05 -2.94 -3.16
CA PHE A 125 2.97 -3.87 -2.87
C PHE A 125 2.16 -4.21 -4.13
N PHE A 126 1.85 -3.23 -4.98
CA PHE A 126 1.16 -3.50 -6.25
C PHE A 126 2.02 -4.34 -7.21
N SER A 127 3.33 -4.09 -7.28
CA SER A 127 4.26 -4.91 -8.06
C SER A 127 4.29 -6.35 -7.55
N TYR A 128 4.22 -6.53 -6.23
CA TYR A 128 4.10 -7.83 -5.60
C TYR A 128 2.79 -8.55 -5.96
N LEU A 129 1.65 -7.84 -5.91
CA LEU A 129 0.36 -8.36 -6.37
C LEU A 129 0.43 -8.88 -7.81
N LYS A 130 1.03 -8.11 -8.72
CA LYS A 130 1.21 -8.50 -10.13
C LYS A 130 2.11 -9.72 -10.32
N ALA A 131 3.10 -9.90 -9.45
CA ALA A 131 3.99 -11.06 -9.48
C ALA A 131 3.35 -12.33 -8.91
N HIS A 132 2.23 -12.22 -8.20
CA HIS A 132 1.51 -13.32 -7.55
C HIS A 132 0.04 -13.39 -8.01
N PRO A 133 -0.22 -13.57 -9.33
CA PRO A 133 -1.57 -13.58 -9.88
C PRO A 133 -2.46 -14.72 -9.33
N GLU A 134 -1.86 -15.76 -8.76
CA GLU A 134 -2.58 -16.89 -8.16
C GLU A 134 -3.44 -16.49 -6.95
N ALA A 135 -3.07 -15.44 -6.21
CA ALA A 135 -3.86 -14.94 -5.09
C ALA A 135 -5.18 -14.34 -5.60
N LEU A 136 -5.12 -13.56 -6.68
CA LEU A 136 -6.29 -13.02 -7.37
C LEU A 136 -7.11 -14.12 -8.03
N ALA A 137 -6.46 -15.08 -8.69
CA ALA A 137 -7.13 -16.20 -9.36
C ALA A 137 -7.96 -17.07 -8.39
N LYS A 138 -7.44 -17.32 -7.19
CA LYS A 138 -8.19 -18.05 -6.13
C LYS A 138 -9.44 -17.32 -5.67
N ALA A 139 -9.44 -15.98 -5.74
CA ALA A 139 -10.61 -15.15 -5.46
C ALA A 139 -11.51 -14.94 -6.69
N GLY A 140 -11.24 -15.63 -7.80
CA GLY A 140 -12.03 -15.56 -9.03
C GLY A 140 -11.69 -14.38 -9.95
N PHE A 141 -10.64 -13.63 -9.64
CA PHE A 141 -10.16 -12.51 -10.47
C PHE A 141 -9.11 -12.97 -11.47
N GLN A 142 -9.12 -12.37 -12.66
CA GLN A 142 -8.08 -12.62 -13.67
C GLN A 142 -7.30 -11.34 -13.97
N PHE A 143 -5.98 -11.45 -13.83
CA PHE A 143 -5.03 -10.46 -14.32
C PHE A 143 -4.66 -10.80 -15.77
N SER A 144 -5.58 -10.58 -16.71
CA SER A 144 -5.23 -10.52 -18.14
C SER A 144 -4.89 -9.08 -18.50
N ALA A 145 -4.29 -8.82 -19.68
CA ALA A 145 -4.29 -7.45 -20.19
C ALA A 145 -5.75 -7.04 -20.35
N CYS A 146 -6.27 -6.17 -19.47
CA CYS A 146 -7.57 -5.54 -19.67
C CYS A 146 -7.48 -4.93 -21.07
N GLY A 147 -8.28 -5.44 -22.01
CA GLY A 147 -8.10 -5.18 -23.43
C GLY A 147 -7.97 -3.67 -23.70
N ASN A 148 -7.01 -3.32 -24.55
CA ASN A 148 -6.81 -1.94 -25.03
C ASN A 148 -8.08 -1.39 -25.68
#